data_AF-A0A3P6BNR9-F1
#
_entry.id   AF-A0A3P6BNR9-F1
#
_cell.length_a   1.000
_cell.length_b   1.000
_cell.length_c   1.000
_cell.angle_alpha   90.00
_cell.angle_beta   90.00
_cell.angle_gamma   90.00
#
_symmetry.space_group_name_H-M   'P 1'
#
loop_
_entity.id
_entity.type
_entity.pdbx_description
1 polymer ?
#
loop_
_entity_poly.entity_id
_entity_poly.type
_entity_poly.pdbx_seq_one_letter_code
_entity_poly.pdbx_strand_id
1 'polypeptide(L)'
;RSRHPILRYIRSVLPAHVPDVDSIDEDFFLWRNSPADQPSDFFVSKLYSTLNPDPPIAQWQRVVWFKKRIPRHAFITWLVMRERMRSRPLQPSITFGRKETTGFT
;
A
#
# COMPACT_ATOMS: atom_id res chain seq x y z
N ARG A 1 31.54 3.40 -30.33
CA ARG A 1 30.32 2.57 -30.15
C ARG A 1 30.48 1.77 -28.85
N SER A 2 29.92 2.21 -27.74
CA SER A 2 30.04 1.48 -26.46
C SER A 2 29.21 0.19 -26.50
N ARG A 3 29.78 -0.93 -26.01
CA ARG A 3 29.10 -2.22 -25.90
C ARG A 3 28.43 -2.44 -24.54
N HIS A 4 28.60 -1.49 -23.62
CA HIS A 4 28.12 -1.61 -22.26
C HIS A 4 26.60 -1.34 -22.20
N PRO A 5 25.80 -2.27 -21.63
CA PRO A 5 24.33 -2.19 -21.68
C PRO A 5 23.78 -0.94 -20.97
N ILE A 6 24.39 -0.54 -19.84
CA ILE A 6 23.97 0.66 -19.10
C ILE A 6 24.18 1.93 -19.93
N LEU A 7 25.29 2.02 -20.68
CA LEU A 7 25.56 3.21 -21.51
C LEU A 7 24.58 3.30 -22.69
N ARG A 8 24.15 2.16 -23.22
CA ARG A 8 23.12 2.12 -24.26
C ARG A 8 21.76 2.55 -23.72
N TYR A 9 21.42 2.08 -22.52
CA TYR A 9 20.21 2.49 -21.82
C TYR A 9 20.20 3.99 -21.55
N ILE A 10 21.21 4.53 -20.88
CA ILE A 10 21.31 5.97 -20.58
C ILE A 10 21.16 6.81 -21.86
N ARG A 11 21.86 6.43 -22.93
CA ARG A 11 21.76 7.12 -24.23
C ARG A 11 20.36 7.08 -24.84
N SER A 12 19.57 6.05 -24.57
CA SER A 12 18.18 5.97 -25.05
C SER A 12 17.20 6.84 -24.27
N VAL A 13 17.54 7.23 -23.03
CA VAL A 13 16.69 8.07 -22.18
C VAL A 13 17.09 9.55 -22.25
N LEU A 14 18.28 9.86 -22.75
CA LEU A 14 18.73 11.24 -22.91
C LEU A 14 17.92 11.95 -24.02
N PRO A 15 17.54 13.22 -23.81
CA PRO A 15 16.90 14.01 -24.85
C PRO A 15 17.83 14.18 -26.06
N ALA A 16 17.24 14.19 -27.26
CA ALA A 16 18.00 14.28 -28.51
C ALA A 16 18.68 15.65 -28.70
N HIS A 17 18.17 16.68 -28.03
CA HIS A 17 18.72 18.02 -28.00
C HIS A 17 19.35 18.28 -26.63
N VAL A 18 20.61 18.71 -26.60
CA VAL A 18 21.28 19.14 -25.37
C VAL A 18 20.69 20.51 -24.99
N PRO A 19 20.25 20.73 -23.74
CA PRO A 19 19.77 22.05 -23.33
C PRO A 19 20.88 23.09 -23.53
N ASP A 20 20.51 24.27 -24.01
CA ASP A 20 21.43 25.40 -24.09
C ASP A 20 21.72 25.89 -22.67
N VAL A 21 22.99 25.99 -22.31
CA VAL A 21 23.42 26.41 -20.96
C VAL A 21 23.33 27.92 -20.80
N ASP A 22 23.36 28.65 -21.91
CA ASP A 22 23.27 30.12 -21.96
C ASP A 22 21.83 30.60 -22.26
N SER A 23 20.81 29.76 -22.03
CA SER A 23 19.42 30.14 -22.25
C SER A 23 19.03 31.32 -21.38
N ILE A 24 18.38 32.32 -21.98
CA ILE A 24 17.83 33.49 -21.28
C ILE A 24 16.65 33.11 -20.38
N ASP A 25 15.99 31.98 -20.69
CA ASP A 25 14.88 31.45 -19.91
C ASP A 25 15.37 30.90 -18.56
N GLU A 26 14.64 31.21 -17.49
CA GLU A 26 14.96 30.70 -16.14
C GLU A 26 14.57 29.23 -15.99
N ASP A 27 15.43 28.46 -15.31
CA ASP A 27 15.15 27.09 -14.91
C ASP A 27 13.93 27.04 -13.97
N PHE A 28 12.96 26.17 -14.30
CA PHE A 28 11.78 25.93 -13.46
C PHE A 28 11.76 24.50 -12.90
N PHE A 29 11.26 24.37 -11.67
CA PHE A 29 11.17 23.09 -10.97
C PHE A 29 9.76 22.51 -11.10
N LEU A 30 9.65 21.27 -11.60
CA LEU A 30 8.40 20.52 -11.60
C LEU A 30 8.51 19.29 -10.69
N TRP A 31 7.44 19.02 -9.96
CA TRP A 31 7.31 17.89 -9.05
C TRP A 31 6.37 16.82 -9.62
N ARG A 32 6.70 15.55 -9.39
CA ARG A 32 5.90 14.41 -9.84
C ARG A 32 5.68 13.43 -8.68
N ASN A 33 4.44 13.32 -8.22
CA ASN A 33 4.06 12.41 -7.12
C ASN A 33 3.97 10.94 -7.55
N SER A 34 3.51 10.68 -8.78
CA SER A 34 3.32 9.34 -9.32
C SER A 34 3.84 9.28 -10.76
N PRO A 35 4.42 8.16 -11.21
CA PRO A 35 4.86 7.96 -12.60
C PRO A 35 3.69 7.99 -13.61
N ALA A 36 2.44 8.04 -13.17
CA ALA A 36 1.27 8.27 -14.02
C ALA A 36 0.82 9.75 -14.06
N ASP A 37 1.21 10.54 -13.06
CA ASP A 37 0.78 11.95 -12.98
C ASP A 37 1.63 12.85 -13.88
N GLN A 38 1.01 13.95 -14.31
CA GLN A 38 1.71 15.04 -14.98
C GLN A 38 2.60 15.78 -13.97
N PRO A 39 3.80 16.22 -14.37
CA PRO A 39 4.63 17.08 -13.54
C PRO A 39 3.89 18.40 -13.25
N SER A 40 3.79 18.79 -11.99
CA SER A 40 3.14 20.04 -11.55
C SER A 40 3.98 20.74 -10.50
N ASP A 41 3.59 21.94 -10.10
CA ASP A 41 4.22 22.60 -8.94
C ASP A 41 4.14 21.72 -7.69
N PHE A 42 5.07 21.96 -6.77
CA PHE A 42 5.12 21.25 -5.51
C PHE A 42 3.95 21.66 -4.62
N PHE A 43 3.05 20.72 -4.35
CA PHE A 43 1.96 20.91 -3.40
C PHE A 43 2.03 19.84 -2.31
N VAL A 44 2.20 20.30 -1.06
CA VAL A 44 2.24 19.43 0.13
C VAL A 44 0.94 18.62 0.27
N SER A 45 -0.21 19.20 -0.09
CA SER A 45 -1.50 18.51 -0.06
C SER A 45 -1.52 17.28 -0.98
N LYS A 46 -1.09 17.44 -2.24
CA LYS A 46 -1.02 16.35 -3.22
C LYS A 46 -0.03 15.27 -2.79
N LEU A 47 1.13 15.68 -2.26
CA LEU A 47 2.13 14.76 -1.71
C LEU A 47 1.54 13.93 -0.55
N TYR A 48 0.84 14.59 0.38
CA TYR A 48 0.25 13.92 1.53
C TYR A 48 -0.81 12.88 1.12
N SER A 49 -1.69 13.22 0.17
CA SER A 49 -2.68 12.29 -0.39
C SER A 49 -2.04 11.10 -1.12
N THR A 50 -0.87 11.31 -1.75
CA THR A 50 -0.13 10.22 -2.41
C THR A 50 0.53 9.30 -1.39
N LEU A 51 1.12 9.87 -0.33
CA LEU A 51 1.77 9.11 0.74
C LEU A 51 0.77 8.33 1.61
N ASN A 52 -0.40 8.90 1.83
CA ASN A 52 -1.47 8.31 2.62
C ASN A 52 -2.69 8.08 1.73
N PRO A 53 -2.75 6.97 0.98
CA PRO A 53 -3.95 6.62 0.24
C PRO A 53 -5.12 6.50 1.22
N ASP A 54 -6.28 7.00 0.82
CA ASP A 54 -7.48 6.93 1.65
C ASP A 54 -7.73 5.46 2.04
N PRO A 55 -7.94 5.18 3.34
CA PRO A 55 -8.22 3.83 3.77
C PRO A 55 -9.51 3.37 3.09
N PRO A 56 -9.59 2.10 2.64
CA PRO A 56 -10.79 1.58 2.03
C PRO A 56 -11.96 1.78 3.00
N ILE A 57 -13.10 2.24 2.46
CA ILE A 57 -14.32 2.46 3.24
C ILE A 57 -14.65 1.14 3.94
N ALA A 58 -14.41 1.11 5.24
CA ALA A 58 -14.59 -0.09 6.03
C ALA A 58 -16.10 -0.26 6.27
N GLN A 59 -16.67 -1.35 5.76
CA GLN A 59 -18.10 -1.64 5.91
C GLN A 59 -18.56 -1.62 7.39
N TRP A 60 -17.65 -1.92 8.33
CA TRP A 60 -17.88 -1.87 9.76
C TRP A 60 -17.97 -0.44 10.34
N GLN A 61 -17.51 0.61 9.65
CA GLN A 61 -17.54 1.99 10.16
C GLN A 61 -18.98 2.42 10.50
N ARG A 62 -19.95 2.01 9.69
CA ARG A 62 -21.37 2.31 9.90
C ARG A 62 -21.97 1.55 11.10
N VAL A 63 -21.47 0.34 11.38
CA VAL A 63 -21.89 -0.48 12.53
C VAL A 63 -21.32 0.08 13.84
N VAL A 64 -20.06 0.51 13.81
CA VAL A 64 -19.37 1.07 14.98
C VAL A 64 -19.86 2.48 15.33
N TRP A 65 -20.04 3.34 14.32
CA TRP A 65 -20.25 4.79 14.53
C TRP A 65 -21.71 5.26 14.38
N PHE A 66 -22.70 4.42 14.70
CA PHE A 66 -24.13 4.80 14.70
C PHE A 66 -24.45 5.93 15.70
N LYS A 67 -25.46 6.77 15.41
CA LYS A 67 -25.81 7.95 16.23
C LYS A 67 -26.33 7.63 17.64
N LYS A 68 -26.98 6.48 17.84
CA LYS A 68 -27.48 6.04 19.16
C LYS A 68 -26.58 5.00 19.85
N ARG A 69 -25.29 4.96 19.53
CA ARG A 69 -24.38 3.94 20.06
C ARG A 69 -24.02 4.20 21.53
N ILE A 70 -23.82 3.11 22.27
CA ILE A 70 -23.16 3.15 23.59
C ILE A 70 -21.64 3.11 23.33
N PRO A 71 -20.85 4.12 23.77
CA PRO A 71 -19.43 4.22 23.46
C PRO A 71 -18.60 2.98 23.83
N ARG A 72 -18.95 2.31 24.93
CA ARG A 72 -18.26 1.09 25.40
C ARG A 72 -18.37 -0.06 24.40
N HIS A 73 -19.56 -0.33 23.88
CA HIS A 73 -19.78 -1.42 22.92
C HIS A 73 -19.18 -1.08 21.56
N ALA A 74 -19.31 0.17 21.11
CA ALA A 74 -18.69 0.64 19.88
C ALA A 74 -17.15 0.45 19.90
N PHE A 75 -16.51 0.74 21.04
CA PHE A 75 -15.06 0.54 21.20
C PHE A 75 -14.65 -0.94 21.11
N ILE A 76 -15.40 -1.84 21.74
CA ILE A 76 -15.13 -3.29 21.68
C ILE A 76 -15.35 -3.81 20.25
N THR A 77 -16.46 -3.45 19.61
CA THR A 77 -16.74 -3.84 18.21
C THR A 77 -15.68 -3.29 17.26
N TRP A 78 -15.24 -2.05 17.44
CA TRP A 78 -14.12 -1.47 16.69
C TRP A 78 -12.81 -2.25 16.87
N LEU A 79 -12.51 -2.68 18.11
CA LEU A 79 -11.31 -3.45 18.41
C LEU A 79 -11.34 -4.85 17.78
N VAL A 80 -12.50 -5.52 17.82
CA VAL A 80 -12.73 -6.83 17.21
C VAL A 80 -12.63 -6.73 15.67
N MET A 81 -13.28 -5.73 15.06
CA MET A 81 -13.27 -5.52 13.60
C MET A 81 -11.90 -5.14 13.05
N ARG A 82 -11.02 -4.58 13.88
CA ARG A 82 -9.63 -4.27 13.50
C ARG A 82 -8.67 -5.46 13.66
N GLU A 83 -9.19 -6.66 13.97
CA GLU A 83 -8.41 -7.90 14.22
C GLU A 83 -7.24 -7.74 15.23
N ARG A 84 -7.24 -6.67 16.04
CA ARG A 84 -6.22 -6.48 17.07
C ARG A 84 -6.43 -7.39 18.27
N MET A 85 -7.55 -8.11 18.30
CA MET A 85 -7.76 -9.23 19.20
C MET A 85 -7.28 -10.49 18.48
N ARG A 86 -5.98 -10.78 18.59
CA ARG A 86 -5.39 -12.05 18.13
C ARG A 86 -6.02 -13.18 18.94
N SER A 87 -7.19 -13.68 18.52
CA SER A 87 -7.62 -15.01 18.90
C SER A 87 -6.60 -15.95 18.27
N ARG A 88 -5.77 -16.58 19.11
CA ARG A 88 -4.87 -17.64 18.65
C ARG A 88 -5.72 -18.61 17.83
N PRO A 89 -5.39 -18.90 16.56
CA PRO A 89 -6.01 -20.06 15.93
C PRO A 89 -5.58 -21.25 16.76
N LEU A 90 -6.55 -21.88 17.44
CA LEU A 90 -6.36 -23.23 17.95
C LEU A 90 -6.00 -24.06 16.73
N GLN A 91 -4.75 -24.55 16.70
CA GLN A 91 -4.31 -25.49 15.69
C GLN A 91 -5.18 -26.75 15.79
N PRO A 92 -5.91 -27.16 14.75
CA PRO A 92 -6.57 -28.44 14.73
C PRO A 92 -5.61 -29.45 14.10
N SER A 93 -4.70 -30.01 14.89
CA SER A 93 -3.91 -31.17 14.47
C SER A 93 -3.46 -32.01 15.67
N ILE A 94 -4.43 -32.40 16.50
CA ILE A 94 -4.32 -33.68 17.22
C ILE A 94 -5.22 -34.65 16.47
N THR A 95 -4.69 -35.25 15.39
CA THR A 95 -5.27 -36.44 14.79
C THR A 95 -5.09 -37.57 15.80
N PHE A 96 -6.14 -37.87 16.56
CA PHE A 96 -6.20 -39.04 17.42
C PHE A 96 -6.25 -40.27 16.50
N GLY A 97 -5.09 -40.86 16.24
CA GLY A 97 -4.95 -42.08 15.47
C GLY A 97 -5.59 -43.24 16.24
N ARG A 98 -6.86 -43.53 15.93
CA ARG A 98 -7.56 -44.74 16.34
C ARG A 98 -6.87 -45.93 15.65
N LYS A 99 -5.96 -46.62 16.36
CA LYS A 99 -5.46 -47.92 15.93
C LYS A 99 -6.54 -48.95 16.27
N GLU A 100 -7.42 -49.23 15.32
CA GLU A 100 -8.27 -50.41 15.39
C GLU A 100 -7.38 -51.63 15.14
N THR A 101 -7.14 -52.39 16.21
CA THR A 101 -6.53 -53.71 16.18
C THR A 101 -7.52 -54.69 15.55
N THR A 102 -7.28 -55.11 14.32
CA THR A 102 -7.95 -56.28 13.76
C THR A 102 -7.10 -57.51 14.07
N GLY A 103 -7.54 -58.30 15.05
CA GLY A 103 -7.08 -59.65 15.32
C GLY A 103 -8.30 -60.55 15.49
N PHE A 104 -8.20 -61.78 14.95
CA PHE A 104 -9.17 -62.89 14.94
C PHE A 104 -10.42 -62.64 14.06
N THR A 105 -10.75 -63.48 13.08
CA THR A 105 -10.63 -64.94 12.94
C THR A 105 -10.52 -65.32 11.47
#